data_AF-A0A8T1P9K2-F1
#
_entry.id   AF-A0A8T1P9K2-F1
#
_cell.length_a   1.000
_cell.length_b   1.000
_cell.length_c   1.000
_cell.angle_alpha   90.00
_cell.angle_beta   90.00
_cell.angle_gamma   90.00
#
_symmetry.space_group_name_H-M   'P 1'
#
loop_
_entity.id
_entity.type
_entity.pdbx_description
1 polymer ?
#
loop_
_entity_poly.entity_id
_entity_poly.type
_entity_poly.pdbx_seq_one_letter_code
_entity_poly.pdbx_strand_id
1 'polypeptide(L)'
;MAASLSVSRLLVSSPNTLALSTNTSLFPTAKTLASKPSFTSLPLKLHHHPKPLKFSTTTKSTISASIAVGERLPDATLSYFDASGELQTTTISDLTKNKKAILFAVPGAFTPTCSQKHLPGFVEKSQELKAKGVDTIACISVNDAFVMKAWKEDLKINDEVLLLSDGNGDFTKAIGCELDLSDKPVGLGVRSRRYALLAEDGIVKLLNLEEGGAFTFSGAEDILKAL
;
A
#
# COMPACT_ATOMS: atom_id res chain seq x y z
N MET A 1 -60.43 8.35 27.94
CA MET A 1 -60.55 7.02 27.30
C MET A 1 -59.15 6.49 27.03
N ALA A 2 -58.93 5.21 27.34
CA ALA A 2 -57.64 4.55 27.45
C ALA A 2 -57.16 3.90 26.14
N ALA A 3 -55.83 3.73 26.02
CA ALA A 3 -55.07 2.64 25.38
C ALA A 3 -53.61 3.12 25.27
N SER A 4 -52.63 2.72 26.09
CA SER A 4 -52.08 1.40 26.39
C SER A 4 -51.63 0.62 25.15
N LEU A 5 -50.34 0.73 24.81
CA LEU A 5 -49.63 -0.22 23.95
C LEU A 5 -48.36 -0.66 24.69
N SER A 6 -48.34 -1.96 24.97
CA SER A 6 -47.37 -2.69 25.77
C SER A 6 -46.04 -2.88 25.05
N VAL A 7 -44.92 -2.59 25.75
CA VAL A 7 -43.56 -2.91 25.31
C VAL A 7 -43.15 -4.22 25.98
N SER A 8 -43.21 -5.32 25.22
CA SER A 8 -42.67 -6.61 25.66
C SER A 8 -41.15 -6.64 25.50
N ARG A 9 -40.42 -6.36 26.59
CA ARG A 9 -39.01 -6.74 26.74
C ARG A 9 -38.95 -8.19 27.23
N LEU A 10 -38.50 -9.10 26.38
CA LEU A 10 -38.12 -10.46 26.80
C LEU A 10 -36.70 -10.43 27.35
N LEU A 11 -36.62 -10.75 28.63
CA LEU A 11 -35.42 -11.03 29.42
C LEU A 11 -34.71 -12.28 28.88
N VAL A 12 -33.40 -12.19 28.67
CA VAL A 12 -32.52 -13.36 28.59
C VAL A 12 -31.73 -13.44 29.89
N SER A 13 -32.16 -14.36 30.77
CA SER A 13 -31.39 -15.00 31.84
C SER A 13 -30.76 -16.28 31.23
N SER A 14 -29.62 -16.85 31.59
CA SER A 14 -28.65 -16.74 32.68
C SER A 14 -27.35 -17.44 32.20
N PRO A 15 -26.21 -17.28 32.90
CA PRO A 15 -24.95 -17.95 32.56
C PRO A 15 -24.94 -19.39 33.09
N ASN A 16 -24.38 -20.33 32.33
CA ASN A 16 -24.06 -21.67 32.85
C ASN A 16 -22.55 -21.84 32.93
N THR A 17 -22.06 -21.79 34.17
CA THR A 17 -20.76 -22.27 34.61
C THR A 17 -20.82 -23.79 34.70
N LEU A 18 -19.87 -24.50 34.12
CA LEU A 18 -19.60 -25.90 34.46
C LEU A 18 -18.10 -26.18 34.41
N ALA A 19 -17.70 -26.91 35.44
CA ALA A 19 -16.37 -27.02 35.98
C ALA A 19 -15.45 -27.96 35.19
N LEU A 20 -14.16 -27.66 35.31
CA LEU A 20 -13.02 -28.55 35.56
C LEU A 20 -13.24 -30.06 35.32
N SER A 21 -12.49 -30.60 34.36
CA SER A 21 -12.07 -31.99 34.36
C SER A 21 -10.62 -32.08 33.92
N THR A 22 -9.84 -32.74 34.76
CA THR A 22 -8.40 -32.97 34.73
C THR A 22 -8.01 -34.13 33.82
N ASN A 23 -6.72 -34.15 33.43
CA ASN A 23 -5.94 -35.24 32.84
C ASN A 23 -6.29 -35.54 31.36
N THR A 24 -5.33 -35.77 30.45
CA THR A 24 -4.07 -36.49 30.64
C THR A 24 -3.13 -36.10 29.50
N SER A 25 -1.87 -35.81 29.84
CA SER A 25 -0.77 -35.69 28.88
C SER A 25 -0.54 -37.04 28.20
N LEU A 26 -0.71 -37.10 26.88
CA LEU A 26 -0.28 -38.21 26.04
C LEU A 26 0.90 -37.74 25.18
N PHE A 27 2.05 -37.55 25.82
CA PHE A 27 3.33 -37.55 25.10
C PHE A 27 3.79 -39.00 24.94
N PRO A 28 3.98 -39.52 23.73
CA PRO A 28 4.65 -40.79 23.55
C PRO A 28 6.16 -40.61 23.81
N THR A 29 6.66 -41.35 24.78
CA THR A 29 8.09 -41.46 25.14
C THR A 29 8.86 -42.05 23.96
N ALA A 30 9.66 -41.24 23.26
CA ALA A 30 10.60 -41.72 22.26
C ALA A 30 11.75 -42.47 22.96
N LYS A 31 11.85 -43.77 22.69
CA LYS A 31 12.95 -44.63 23.14
C LYS A 31 14.26 -44.18 22.48
N THR A 32 15.26 -43.99 23.34
CA THR A 32 16.67 -43.80 23.03
C THR A 32 17.21 -44.97 22.20
N LEU A 33 17.63 -44.71 20.96
CA LEU A 33 18.47 -45.63 20.18
C LEU A 33 19.81 -44.96 19.92
N ALA A 34 20.77 -45.22 20.82
CA ALA A 34 22.16 -44.85 20.63
C ALA A 34 22.77 -45.79 19.57
N SER A 35 23.05 -45.28 18.38
CA SER A 35 23.96 -45.92 17.43
C SER A 35 25.09 -44.94 17.11
N LYS A 36 26.32 -45.37 17.41
CA LYS A 36 27.57 -44.62 17.17
C LYS A 36 27.86 -44.58 15.67
N PRO A 37 28.16 -43.41 15.06
CA PRO A 37 28.85 -43.40 13.78
C PRO A 37 30.37 -43.49 14.02
N SER A 38 31.01 -44.47 13.38
CA SER A 38 32.47 -44.56 13.32
C SER A 38 32.99 -43.49 12.35
N PHE A 39 33.81 -42.58 12.83
CA PHE A 39 34.58 -41.67 12.01
C PHE A 39 35.83 -42.38 11.49
N THR A 40 35.87 -42.64 10.18
CA THR A 40 37.11 -42.94 9.47
C THR A 40 37.59 -41.68 8.78
N SER A 41 38.74 -41.18 9.22
CA SER A 41 39.45 -40.04 8.64
C SER A 41 40.12 -40.44 7.32
N LEU A 42 39.77 -39.77 6.22
CA LEU A 42 40.57 -39.75 5.00
C LEU A 42 41.26 -38.39 4.82
N PRO A 43 42.52 -38.37 4.32
CA PRO A 43 43.29 -37.13 4.22
C PRO A 43 42.85 -36.29 3.02
N LEU A 44 42.77 -34.97 3.27
CA LEU A 44 42.63 -33.91 2.29
C LEU A 44 43.83 -33.87 1.32
N LYS A 45 43.54 -33.84 0.01
CA LYS A 45 44.43 -33.23 -1.00
C LYS A 45 43.65 -32.14 -1.72
N LEU A 46 43.97 -30.89 -1.38
CA LEU A 46 43.42 -29.68 -1.94
C LEU A 46 44.33 -29.19 -3.08
N HIS A 47 43.89 -29.25 -4.33
CA HIS A 47 44.48 -28.48 -5.43
C HIS A 47 43.40 -28.19 -6.47
N HIS A 48 42.76 -27.02 -6.38
CA HIS A 48 42.06 -26.37 -7.49
C HIS A 48 42.03 -24.86 -7.25
N HIS A 49 42.81 -24.10 -8.03
CA HIS A 49 42.55 -22.70 -8.35
C HIS A 49 41.88 -22.68 -9.72
N PRO A 50 40.64 -22.16 -9.84
CA PRO A 50 40.44 -20.82 -10.42
C PRO A 50 39.22 -20.12 -9.78
N LYS A 51 38.89 -18.84 -9.89
CA LYS A 51 39.30 -17.60 -10.57
C LYS A 51 38.66 -16.49 -9.69
N PRO A 52 39.14 -15.24 -9.70
CA PRO A 52 38.50 -14.18 -8.92
C PRO A 52 37.06 -14.02 -9.39
N LEU A 53 36.12 -14.13 -8.44
CA LEU A 53 34.73 -13.73 -8.60
C LEU A 53 34.75 -12.26 -8.98
N LYS A 54 34.53 -11.97 -10.27
CA LYS A 54 34.27 -10.62 -10.73
C LYS A 54 32.97 -10.20 -10.05
N PHE A 55 33.08 -9.24 -9.14
CA PHE A 55 31.93 -8.46 -8.70
C PHE A 55 31.28 -7.91 -9.97
N SER A 56 30.13 -8.48 -10.33
CA SER A 56 29.23 -7.87 -11.29
C SER A 56 28.85 -6.54 -10.67
N THR A 57 29.39 -5.46 -11.23
CA THR A 57 28.88 -4.11 -11.00
C THR A 57 27.37 -4.17 -11.12
N THR A 58 26.69 -3.98 -10.01
CA THR A 58 25.24 -3.81 -9.97
C THR A 58 24.96 -2.60 -10.87
N THR A 59 24.52 -2.86 -12.09
CA THR A 59 23.90 -1.84 -12.93
C THR A 59 22.76 -1.30 -12.10
N LYS A 60 22.90 -0.06 -11.64
CA LYS A 60 21.84 0.72 -11.02
C LYS A 60 20.69 0.69 -12.03
N SER A 61 19.67 -0.13 -11.76
CA SER A 61 18.51 -0.24 -12.63
C SER A 61 17.77 1.07 -12.52
N THR A 62 17.99 1.99 -13.47
CA THR A 62 17.21 3.22 -13.56
C THR A 62 15.77 2.82 -13.86
N ILE A 63 14.94 2.80 -12.83
CA ILE A 63 13.50 2.64 -12.98
C ILE A 63 12.95 3.78 -13.84
N SER A 64 12.10 3.45 -14.81
CA SER A 64 11.42 4.42 -15.67
C SER A 64 9.95 4.08 -15.72
N ALA A 65 9.11 5.10 -15.56
CA ALA A 65 7.71 5.04 -15.97
C ALA A 65 7.60 5.07 -17.50
N SER A 66 6.45 4.69 -18.06
CA SER A 66 6.16 4.90 -19.48
C SER A 66 5.70 6.33 -19.76
N ILE A 67 5.02 6.97 -18.80
CA ILE A 67 4.64 8.39 -18.87
C ILE A 67 5.86 9.29 -18.63
N ALA A 68 5.96 10.38 -19.37
CA ALA A 68 7.00 11.40 -19.21
C ALA A 68 6.45 12.78 -18.82
N VAL A 69 7.34 13.63 -18.29
CA VAL A 69 7.03 15.06 -18.10
C VAL A 69 6.74 15.71 -19.46
N GLY A 70 5.66 16.49 -19.51
CA GLY A 70 5.15 17.11 -20.73
C GLY A 70 4.05 16.30 -21.44
N GLU A 71 3.85 15.03 -21.07
CA GLU A 71 2.79 14.20 -21.64
C GLU A 71 1.46 14.38 -20.92
N ARG A 72 0.36 14.12 -21.64
CA ARG A 72 -0.98 14.07 -21.06
C ARG A 72 -1.18 12.73 -20.36
N LEU A 73 -1.71 12.77 -19.14
CA LEU A 73 -2.06 11.56 -18.41
C LEU A 73 -3.08 10.72 -19.22
N PRO A 74 -2.90 9.38 -19.28
CA PRO A 74 -3.91 8.51 -19.86
C PRO A 74 -5.18 8.59 -19.01
N ASP A 75 -6.33 8.52 -19.67
CA ASP A 75 -7.59 8.47 -18.95
C ASP A 75 -7.81 7.06 -18.39
N ALA A 76 -8.31 7.01 -17.17
CA ALA A 76 -8.64 5.78 -16.46
C ALA A 76 -9.70 6.08 -15.39
N THR A 77 -10.53 5.09 -15.07
CA THR A 77 -11.57 5.20 -14.06
C THR A 77 -11.07 4.66 -12.73
N LEU A 78 -11.22 5.47 -11.68
CA LEU A 78 -10.87 5.13 -10.30
C LEU A 78 -12.13 5.16 -9.44
N SER A 79 -12.16 4.32 -8.39
CA SER A 79 -13.30 4.25 -7.47
C SER A 79 -12.96 4.84 -6.12
N TYR A 80 -13.93 5.43 -5.42
CA TYR A 80 -13.75 5.98 -4.08
C TYR A 80 -15.07 6.01 -3.31
N PHE A 81 -15.00 6.28 -2.00
CA PHE A 81 -16.18 6.56 -1.20
C PHE A 81 -16.30 8.05 -0.90
N ASP A 82 -17.48 8.62 -1.16
CA ASP A 82 -17.76 10.02 -0.87
C ASP A 82 -18.07 10.26 0.63
N ALA A 83 -18.39 11.51 0.98
CA ALA A 83 -18.68 11.90 2.36
C ALA A 83 -19.96 11.26 2.94
N SER A 84 -20.88 10.82 2.08
CA SER A 84 -22.08 10.04 2.47
C SER A 84 -21.78 8.55 2.64
N GLY A 85 -20.57 8.09 2.31
CA GLY A 85 -20.22 6.69 2.35
C GLY A 85 -20.81 5.89 1.18
N GLU A 86 -21.11 6.54 0.06
CA GLU A 86 -21.52 5.88 -1.18
C GLU A 86 -20.31 5.61 -2.09
N LEU A 87 -20.32 4.47 -2.76
CA LEU A 87 -19.28 4.11 -3.73
C LEU A 87 -19.50 4.91 -5.01
N GLN A 88 -18.50 5.70 -5.37
CA GLN A 88 -18.46 6.54 -6.56
C GLN A 88 -17.31 6.14 -7.48
N THR A 89 -17.35 6.67 -8.70
CA THR A 89 -16.25 6.60 -9.66
C THR A 89 -15.88 7.98 -10.16
N THR A 90 -14.63 8.15 -10.57
CA THR A 90 -14.11 9.39 -11.18
C THR A 90 -13.06 9.03 -12.23
N THR A 91 -12.81 9.91 -13.19
CA THR A 91 -11.76 9.72 -14.17
C THR A 91 -10.53 10.56 -13.84
N ILE A 92 -9.36 10.17 -14.35
CA ILE A 92 -8.15 11.00 -14.30
C ILE A 92 -8.41 12.38 -14.93
N SER A 93 -9.19 12.42 -16.01
CA SER A 93 -9.61 13.68 -16.63
C SER A 93 -10.42 14.57 -15.69
N ASP A 94 -11.40 14.02 -14.95
CA ASP A 94 -12.20 14.81 -13.99
C ASP A 94 -11.36 15.39 -12.85
N LEU A 95 -10.34 14.64 -12.44
CA LEU A 95 -9.40 15.05 -11.39
C LEU A 95 -8.44 16.16 -11.83
N THR A 96 -8.11 16.24 -13.13
CA THR A 96 -6.99 17.05 -13.60
C THR A 96 -7.33 18.12 -14.63
N LYS A 97 -8.47 18.02 -15.33
CA LYS A 97 -8.89 19.00 -16.35
C LYS A 97 -9.11 20.38 -15.74
N ASN A 98 -8.48 21.39 -16.34
CA ASN A 98 -8.48 22.79 -15.88
C ASN A 98 -8.06 22.97 -14.40
N LYS A 99 -7.30 22.02 -13.85
CA LYS A 99 -6.89 22.00 -12.44
C LYS A 99 -5.39 21.80 -12.33
N LYS A 100 -4.81 22.27 -11.25
CA LYS A 100 -3.52 21.81 -10.76
C LYS A 100 -3.75 20.67 -9.77
N ALA A 101 -3.30 19.48 -10.12
CA ALA A 101 -3.57 18.26 -9.38
C ALA A 101 -2.29 17.56 -8.96
N ILE A 102 -2.28 17.06 -7.71
CA ILE A 102 -1.27 16.15 -7.19
C ILE A 102 -1.90 14.76 -7.13
N LEU A 103 -1.34 13.85 -7.91
CA LEU A 103 -1.65 12.42 -7.83
C LEU A 103 -0.43 11.71 -7.27
N PHE A 104 -0.53 11.15 -6.07
CA PHE A 104 0.54 10.32 -5.51
C PHE A 104 0.03 8.91 -5.32
N ALA A 105 0.92 7.93 -5.48
CA ALA A 105 0.56 6.54 -5.29
C ALA A 105 1.42 5.85 -4.25
N VAL A 106 0.85 4.80 -3.66
CA VAL A 106 1.49 3.96 -2.66
C VAL A 106 1.40 2.48 -3.04
N PRO A 107 2.36 1.64 -2.63
CA PRO A 107 2.28 0.20 -2.88
C PRO A 107 1.11 -0.51 -2.18
N GLY A 108 0.57 0.08 -1.11
CA GLY A 108 -0.59 -0.50 -0.45
C GLY A 108 -1.06 0.26 0.77
N ALA A 109 -2.38 0.31 0.94
CA ALA A 109 -3.03 0.70 2.18
C ALA A 109 -2.52 -0.15 3.35
N PHE A 110 -2.53 0.42 4.56
CA PHE A 110 -2.07 -0.21 5.81
C PHE A 110 -0.58 -0.62 5.87
N THR A 111 0.22 -0.37 4.83
CA THR A 111 1.66 -0.66 4.88
C THR A 111 2.46 0.44 5.62
N PRO A 112 3.55 0.12 6.34
CA PRO A 112 4.15 1.04 7.32
C PRO A 112 4.52 2.42 6.79
N THR A 113 5.35 2.50 5.73
CA THR A 113 5.79 3.80 5.17
C THR A 113 4.62 4.61 4.61
N CYS A 114 3.60 3.93 4.07
CA CYS A 114 2.44 4.57 3.47
C CYS A 114 1.54 5.20 4.54
N SER A 115 1.26 4.45 5.61
CA SER A 115 0.38 4.88 6.71
C SER A 115 1.03 5.82 7.71
N GLN A 116 2.36 5.79 7.85
CA GLN A 116 3.06 6.57 8.89
C GLN A 116 3.76 7.82 8.35
N LYS A 117 3.98 7.91 7.04
CA LYS A 117 4.79 8.99 6.44
C LYS A 117 4.17 9.57 5.19
N HIS A 118 4.01 8.77 4.14
CA HIS A 118 3.71 9.31 2.80
C HIS A 118 2.33 9.98 2.74
N LEU A 119 1.26 9.24 3.07
CA LEU A 119 -0.09 9.80 3.08
C LEU A 119 -0.28 10.87 4.17
N PRO A 120 0.12 10.66 5.45
CA PRO A 120 0.03 11.70 6.47
C PRO A 120 0.74 13.01 6.11
N GLY A 121 1.92 12.95 5.47
CA GLY A 121 2.63 14.16 5.04
C GLY A 121 1.81 15.02 4.06
N PHE A 122 1.09 14.39 3.12
CA PHE A 122 0.17 15.14 2.23
C PHE A 122 -1.05 15.70 2.96
N VAL A 123 -1.55 15.01 3.99
CA VAL A 123 -2.65 15.51 4.84
C VAL A 123 -2.20 16.75 5.61
N GLU A 124 -1.06 16.66 6.30
CA GLU A 124 -0.46 17.75 7.08
C GLU A 124 -0.16 18.99 6.23
N LYS A 125 0.27 18.78 4.97
CA LYS A 125 0.62 19.86 4.03
C LYS A 125 -0.52 20.30 3.11
N SER A 126 -1.71 19.69 3.24
CA SER A 126 -2.82 19.92 2.30
C SER A 126 -3.23 21.39 2.19
N GLN A 127 -3.30 22.12 3.30
CA GLN A 127 -3.65 23.54 3.30
C GLN A 127 -2.58 24.40 2.62
N GLU A 128 -1.30 24.10 2.86
CA GLU A 128 -0.17 24.81 2.23
C GLU A 128 -0.14 24.58 0.72
N LEU A 129 -0.37 23.32 0.29
CA LEU A 129 -0.49 22.95 -1.12
C LEU A 129 -1.68 23.66 -1.78
N LYS A 130 -2.86 23.66 -1.14
CA LYS A 130 -4.05 24.36 -1.63
C LYS A 130 -3.81 25.88 -1.72
N ALA A 131 -3.11 26.48 -0.76
CA ALA A 131 -2.74 27.90 -0.79
C ALA A 131 -1.80 28.25 -1.96
N LYS A 132 -1.02 27.28 -2.47
CA LYS A 132 -0.22 27.41 -3.70
C LYS A 132 -1.00 27.12 -4.99
N GLY A 133 -2.33 27.04 -4.92
CA GLY A 133 -3.22 26.86 -6.07
C GLY A 133 -3.33 25.41 -6.54
N VAL A 134 -3.09 24.42 -5.68
CA VAL A 134 -3.42 23.02 -5.96
C VAL A 134 -4.90 22.79 -5.68
N ASP A 135 -5.64 22.37 -6.70
CA ASP A 135 -7.09 22.11 -6.61
C ASP A 135 -7.40 20.69 -6.13
N THR A 136 -6.53 19.73 -6.41
CA THR A 136 -6.78 18.30 -6.13
C THR A 136 -5.54 17.64 -5.55
N ILE A 137 -5.71 16.92 -4.45
CA ILE A 137 -4.68 16.07 -3.84
C ILE A 137 -5.30 14.68 -3.68
N ALA A 138 -4.75 13.68 -4.37
CA ALA A 138 -5.29 12.34 -4.36
C ALA A 138 -4.21 11.27 -4.16
N CYS A 139 -4.51 10.31 -3.29
CA CYS A 139 -3.73 9.10 -3.04
C CYS A 139 -4.32 7.93 -3.83
N ILE A 140 -3.51 7.27 -4.65
CA ILE A 140 -3.90 6.12 -5.47
C ILE A 140 -3.24 4.84 -4.92
N SER A 141 -3.97 3.73 -4.90
CA SER A 141 -3.42 2.39 -4.61
C SER A 141 -4.16 1.32 -5.41
N VAL A 142 -3.49 0.21 -5.69
CA VAL A 142 -4.09 -1.02 -6.28
C VAL A 142 -4.83 -1.84 -5.21
N ASN A 143 -5.42 -1.16 -4.23
CA ASN A 143 -6.36 -1.75 -3.29
C ASN A 143 -7.78 -1.43 -3.77
N ASP A 144 -8.74 -2.30 -3.46
CA ASP A 144 -10.14 -2.02 -3.73
C ASP A 144 -10.66 -0.82 -2.90
N ALA A 145 -11.78 -0.25 -3.34
CA ALA A 145 -12.35 0.95 -2.74
C ALA A 145 -12.77 0.76 -1.27
N PHE A 146 -13.13 -0.46 -0.85
CA PHE A 146 -13.54 -0.72 0.53
C PHE A 146 -12.34 -0.69 1.47
N VAL A 147 -11.22 -1.27 1.05
CA VAL A 147 -9.94 -1.15 1.78
C VAL A 147 -9.48 0.30 1.84
N MET A 148 -9.58 1.04 0.73
CA MET A 148 -9.21 2.46 0.71
C MET A 148 -10.09 3.30 1.64
N LYS A 149 -11.39 3.02 1.73
CA LYS A 149 -12.33 3.65 2.69
C LYS A 149 -11.92 3.36 4.14
N ALA A 150 -11.72 2.09 4.48
CA ALA A 150 -11.34 1.70 5.84
C ALA A 150 -10.00 2.32 6.25
N TRP A 151 -9.04 2.41 5.32
CA TRP A 151 -7.75 3.04 5.57
C TRP A 151 -7.86 4.55 5.79
N LYS A 152 -8.73 5.23 5.04
CA LYS A 152 -9.07 6.64 5.25
C LYS A 152 -9.59 6.89 6.67
N GLU A 153 -10.52 6.05 7.10
CA GLU A 153 -11.16 6.12 8.43
C GLU A 153 -10.16 5.85 9.56
N ASP A 154 -9.32 4.84 9.41
CA ASP A 154 -8.27 4.49 10.39
C ASP A 154 -7.29 5.66 10.61
N LEU A 155 -6.89 6.33 9.53
CA LEU A 155 -6.02 7.50 9.57
C LEU A 155 -6.74 8.81 9.89
N LYS A 156 -8.07 8.79 10.05
CA LYS A 156 -8.91 9.96 10.38
C LYS A 156 -8.75 11.11 9.38
N ILE A 157 -8.64 10.75 8.10
CA ILE A 157 -8.50 11.72 7.00
C ILE A 157 -9.90 12.18 6.58
N ASN A 158 -10.09 13.49 6.46
CA ASN A 158 -11.36 14.10 6.08
C ASN A 158 -11.35 14.43 4.58
N ASP A 159 -11.22 15.71 4.24
CA ASP A 159 -11.24 16.29 2.88
C ASP A 159 -9.87 16.83 2.45
N GLU A 160 -8.83 16.58 3.24
CA GLU A 160 -7.45 16.98 2.94
C GLU A 160 -6.92 16.26 1.69
N VAL A 161 -7.20 14.96 1.58
CA VAL A 161 -6.75 14.08 0.49
C VAL A 161 -7.86 13.11 0.07
N LEU A 162 -8.06 12.96 -1.23
CA LEU A 162 -8.96 11.96 -1.80
C LEU A 162 -8.25 10.59 -1.90
N LEU A 163 -8.84 9.54 -1.36
CA LEU A 163 -8.30 8.17 -1.45
C LEU A 163 -9.00 7.42 -2.58
N LEU A 164 -8.23 7.05 -3.61
CA LEU A 164 -8.70 6.46 -4.86
C LEU A 164 -8.20 5.02 -5.00
N SER A 165 -9.13 4.13 -5.36
CA SER A 165 -8.86 2.74 -5.70
C SER A 165 -8.63 2.61 -7.20
N ASP A 166 -7.42 2.22 -7.57
CA ASP A 166 -7.06 1.65 -8.88
C ASP A 166 -7.10 0.12 -8.78
N GLY A 167 -8.23 -0.45 -8.37
CA GLY A 167 -8.33 -1.85 -7.93
C GLY A 167 -7.91 -2.88 -8.99
N ASN A 168 -8.01 -2.54 -10.28
CA ASN A 168 -7.54 -3.36 -11.39
C ASN A 168 -6.09 -3.05 -11.82
N GLY A 169 -5.50 -1.96 -11.31
CA GLY A 169 -4.19 -1.48 -11.72
C GLY A 169 -4.15 -0.85 -13.11
N ASP A 170 -5.31 -0.48 -13.68
CA ASP A 170 -5.42 -0.02 -15.07
C ASP A 170 -4.66 1.29 -15.27
N PHE A 171 -4.81 2.24 -14.35
CA PHE A 171 -4.07 3.50 -14.40
C PHE A 171 -2.58 3.27 -14.15
N THR A 172 -2.26 2.52 -13.09
CA THR A 172 -0.88 2.16 -12.71
C THR A 172 -0.11 1.55 -13.87
N LYS A 173 -0.74 0.64 -14.60
CA LYS A 173 -0.20 -0.01 -15.79
C LYS A 173 -0.07 0.95 -16.97
N ALA A 174 -1.08 1.78 -17.22
CA ALA A 174 -1.06 2.74 -18.32
C ALA A 174 0.12 3.73 -18.23
N ILE A 175 0.50 4.12 -17.02
CA ILE A 175 1.66 5.00 -16.78
C ILE A 175 2.98 4.25 -16.53
N GLY A 176 2.98 2.92 -16.59
CA GLY A 176 4.19 2.11 -16.44
C GLY A 176 4.75 2.11 -15.02
N CYS A 177 3.90 2.31 -14.01
CA CYS A 177 4.29 2.38 -12.60
C CYS A 177 4.03 1.06 -11.85
N GLU A 178 3.89 -0.07 -12.54
CA GLU A 178 3.71 -1.38 -11.90
C GLU A 178 4.96 -1.80 -11.11
N LEU A 179 4.74 -2.45 -9.97
CA LEU A 179 5.74 -3.06 -9.10
C LEU A 179 5.26 -4.47 -8.73
N ASP A 180 5.90 -5.49 -9.29
CA ASP A 180 5.64 -6.88 -8.92
C ASP A 180 6.37 -7.23 -7.60
N LEU A 181 5.59 -7.61 -6.58
CA LEU A 181 6.04 -8.06 -5.26
C LEU A 181 5.56 -9.48 -4.95
N SER A 182 5.20 -10.25 -5.98
CA SER A 182 4.79 -11.66 -5.83
C SER A 182 5.90 -12.54 -5.25
N ASP A 183 7.16 -12.13 -5.40
CA ASP A 183 8.33 -12.83 -4.84
C ASP A 183 8.56 -12.55 -3.34
N LYS A 184 7.84 -11.59 -2.75
CA LYS A 184 8.03 -11.21 -1.34
C LYS A 184 7.19 -12.11 -0.42
N PRO A 185 7.73 -12.58 0.73
CA PRO A 185 7.00 -13.43 1.67
C PRO A 185 5.68 -12.83 2.20
N VAL A 186 5.58 -11.49 2.18
CA VAL A 186 4.37 -10.76 2.58
C VAL A 186 3.19 -10.96 1.62
N GLY A 187 3.44 -11.42 0.38
CA GLY A 187 2.39 -11.76 -0.59
C GLY A 187 1.54 -10.57 -1.03
N LEU A 188 2.14 -9.61 -1.75
CA LEU A 188 1.43 -8.41 -2.20
C LEU A 188 0.95 -8.48 -3.66
N GLY A 189 1.58 -9.29 -4.50
CA GLY A 189 1.31 -9.33 -5.94
C GLY A 189 1.77 -8.05 -6.65
N VAL A 190 1.15 -7.72 -7.78
CA VAL A 190 1.44 -6.49 -8.53
C VAL A 190 0.77 -5.30 -7.84
N ARG A 191 1.54 -4.23 -7.63
CA ARG A 191 1.12 -2.98 -6.98
C ARG A 191 1.56 -1.77 -7.79
N SER A 192 1.12 -0.58 -7.38
CA SER A 192 1.75 0.66 -7.83
C SER A 192 3.09 0.86 -7.16
N ARG A 193 4.06 1.37 -7.92
CA ARG A 193 5.24 2.05 -7.36
C ARG A 193 4.79 3.23 -6.53
N ARG A 194 5.66 3.63 -5.60
CA ARG A 194 5.51 4.89 -4.91
C ARG A 194 5.92 6.03 -5.85
N TYR A 195 5.07 7.03 -5.99
CA TYR A 195 5.43 8.27 -6.66
C TYR A 195 4.59 9.44 -6.17
N ALA A 196 5.02 10.65 -6.48
CA ALA A 196 4.20 11.84 -6.48
C ALA A 196 4.28 12.53 -7.85
N LEU A 197 3.13 12.85 -8.42
CA LEU A 197 2.98 13.43 -9.75
C LEU A 197 2.23 14.74 -9.63
N LEU A 198 2.78 15.81 -10.20
CA LEU A 198 2.10 17.09 -10.38
C LEU A 198 1.63 17.19 -11.83
N ALA A 199 0.35 17.46 -12.03
CA ALA A 199 -0.25 17.71 -13.34
C ALA A 199 -0.98 19.05 -13.36
N GLU A 200 -0.93 19.72 -14.50
CA GLU A 200 -1.72 20.93 -14.78
C GLU A 200 -2.51 20.71 -16.07
N ASP A 201 -3.84 20.82 -15.97
CA ASP A 201 -4.77 20.47 -17.05
C ASP A 201 -4.48 19.07 -17.64
N GLY A 202 -4.19 18.11 -16.77
CA GLY A 202 -3.85 16.73 -17.16
C GLY A 202 -2.48 16.55 -17.83
N ILE A 203 -1.67 17.61 -17.97
CA ILE A 203 -0.29 17.51 -18.47
C ILE A 203 0.67 17.34 -17.29
N VAL A 204 1.50 16.30 -17.33
CA VAL A 204 2.51 16.02 -16.30
C VAL A 204 3.56 17.12 -16.27
N LYS A 205 3.75 17.74 -15.11
CA LYS A 205 4.78 18.77 -14.86
C LYS A 205 5.95 18.24 -14.03
N LEU A 206 5.69 17.25 -13.18
CA LEU A 206 6.68 16.59 -12.35
C LEU A 206 6.25 15.14 -12.12
N LEU A 207 7.22 14.22 -12.13
CA LEU A 207 7.04 12.85 -11.69
C LEU A 207 8.22 12.42 -10.81
N ASN A 208 7.97 12.32 -9.51
CA ASN A 208 8.91 11.84 -8.51
C ASN A 208 8.65 10.35 -8.26
N LEU A 209 9.25 9.48 -9.08
CA LEU A 209 9.09 8.03 -9.03
C LEU A 209 10.16 7.35 -8.17
N GLU A 210 9.74 6.53 -7.20
CA GLU A 210 10.62 5.85 -6.26
C GLU A 210 10.94 4.40 -6.68
N GLU A 211 12.13 3.95 -6.32
CA GLU A 211 12.57 2.58 -6.55
C GLU A 211 12.15 1.65 -5.40
N GLY A 212 11.45 0.56 -5.73
CA GLY A 212 11.02 -0.45 -4.77
C GLY A 212 10.18 0.14 -3.63
N GLY A 213 10.63 -0.08 -2.39
CA GLY A 213 9.97 0.40 -1.18
C GLY A 213 10.40 1.79 -0.70
N ALA A 214 11.25 2.50 -1.46
CA ALA A 214 11.82 3.78 -1.06
C ALA A 214 10.76 4.88 -0.85
N PHE A 215 11.15 5.90 -0.09
CA PHE A 215 10.42 7.15 0.14
C PHE A 215 11.43 8.23 0.45
N THR A 216 11.90 8.93 -0.60
CA THR A 216 13.06 9.81 -0.54
C THR A 216 12.83 11.18 -1.17
N PHE A 217 12.04 11.26 -2.24
CA PHE A 217 11.72 12.51 -2.94
C PHE A 217 10.27 12.56 -3.47
N SER A 218 9.41 11.61 -3.10
CA SER A 218 7.98 11.65 -3.41
C SER A 218 7.13 12.33 -2.32
N GLY A 219 7.71 13.05 -1.36
CA GLY A 219 6.98 13.67 -0.25
C GLY A 219 6.22 14.94 -0.64
N ALA A 220 5.32 15.39 0.24
CA ALA A 220 4.58 16.64 0.05
C ALA A 220 5.52 17.86 0.03
N GLU A 221 6.58 17.84 0.84
CA GLU A 221 7.64 18.85 0.86
C GLU A 221 8.37 18.94 -0.48
N ASP A 222 8.53 17.83 -1.18
CA ASP A 222 9.21 17.81 -2.48
C ASP A 222 8.33 18.41 -3.58
N ILE A 223 7.01 18.15 -3.51
CA ILE A 223 6.06 18.85 -4.37
C ILE A 223 6.01 20.35 -4.06
N LEU A 224 6.00 20.74 -2.77
CA LEU A 224 5.98 22.16 -2.37
C LEU A 224 7.17 22.96 -2.91
N LYS A 225 8.35 22.34 -3.06
CA LYS A 225 9.55 22.95 -3.66
C LYS A 225 9.40 23.18 -5.17
N ALA A 226 8.52 22.43 -5.83
CA ALA A 226 8.29 22.51 -7.28
C ALA A 226 7.11 23.43 -7.67
N LEU A 227 6.31 23.88 -6.69
CA LEU A 227 5.18 24.81 -6.84
C LEU A 227 5.60 26.27 -6.64
#